data_AF-A0A1H4IG65-F1
#
_entry.id   AF-A0A1H4IG65-F1
#
_cell.length_a   1.000
_cell.length_b   1.000
_cell.length_c   1.000
_cell.angle_alpha   90.00
_cell.angle_beta   90.00
_cell.angle_gamma   90.00
#
_symmetry.space_group_name_H-M   'P 1'
#
loop_
_entity.id
_entity.type
_entity.pdbx_description
1 polymer ?
#
loop_
_entity_poly.entity_id
_entity_poly.type
_entity_poly.pdbx_seq_one_letter_code
_entity_poly.pdbx_strand_id
1 'polypeptide(L)'
;MEDVRSLLTAYVTEDEPPLGLDGDRVLAAARRSRRQHLLTGAAAVAVVVLALGLAVVVLPNRGPVAGPSCPSGSTREALVERLSCVVAGAVRPLLAPDARLSPGSFAVVADPVGDAPREADFRTHVRVTDARGTGSVTVVLYPTPNSATPSCVPDDLISCSVERLPQGTLQLTTDQSTGALVHRAALSAPWGYVAVSSSDSGEPERKDLHTPSQRPEPTLTLDQVRQVALTPELAF
;
A
#
# COMPACT_ATOMS: atom_id res chain seq x y z
N MET A 1 34.59 13.28 -48.11
CA MET A 1 33.95 14.26 -47.20
C MET A 1 35.05 15.13 -46.60
N GLU A 2 35.61 16.03 -47.41
CA GLU A 2 36.62 17.01 -47.00
C GLU A 2 36.20 18.34 -47.60
N ASP A 3 35.22 19.01 -46.99
CA ASP A 3 34.69 20.27 -47.53
C ASP A 3 34.14 21.22 -46.45
N VAL A 4 34.73 21.16 -45.24
CA VAL A 4 34.43 22.08 -44.14
C VAL A 4 35.68 22.85 -43.69
N ARG A 5 36.88 22.30 -43.91
CA ARG A 5 38.14 22.95 -43.56
C ARG A 5 38.57 24.04 -44.56
N SER A 6 38.16 23.95 -45.83
CA SER A 6 38.45 24.96 -46.86
C SER A 6 37.61 26.23 -46.73
N LEU A 7 36.39 26.12 -46.16
CA LEU A 7 35.47 27.24 -45.97
C LEU A 7 35.82 28.11 -44.75
N LEU A 8 36.66 27.63 -43.83
CA LEU A 8 37.15 28.42 -42.69
C LEU A 8 38.44 29.18 -42.98
N THR A 9 39.16 28.88 -44.06
CA THR A 9 40.38 29.60 -44.45
C THR A 9 40.13 30.77 -45.40
N ALA A 10 38.89 30.96 -45.90
CA ALA A 10 38.55 32.02 -46.85
C ALA A 10 38.14 33.36 -46.20
N TYR A 11 38.20 33.49 -44.87
CA TYR A 11 37.82 34.74 -44.16
C TYR A 11 38.97 35.42 -43.41
N VAL A 12 40.22 35.09 -43.77
CA VAL A 12 41.40 35.82 -43.30
C VAL A 12 42.12 36.39 -44.52
N THR A 13 41.53 37.42 -45.10
CA THR A 13 42.26 38.35 -45.96
C THR A 13 42.01 39.76 -45.45
N GLU A 14 43.10 40.37 -45.03
CA GLU A 14 43.40 41.81 -45.11
C GLU A 14 42.62 42.76 -44.20
N ASP A 15 43.36 43.27 -43.21
CA ASP A 15 43.33 44.64 -42.67
C ASP A 15 42.09 45.50 -42.93
N GLU A 16 41.06 45.39 -42.06
CA GLU A 16 40.38 46.53 -41.41
C GLU A 16 39.37 46.01 -40.36
N PRO A 17 39.36 46.47 -39.09
CA PRO A 17 38.35 46.06 -38.12
C PRO A 17 37.06 46.89 -38.30
N PRO A 18 35.91 46.30 -38.67
CA PRO A 18 34.68 47.06 -38.65
C PRO A 18 34.14 47.14 -37.21
N LEU A 19 33.94 48.39 -36.77
CA LEU A 19 32.99 48.81 -35.74
C LEU A 19 33.38 48.54 -34.27
N GLY A 20 34.18 49.45 -33.71
CA GLY A 20 33.79 50.23 -32.52
C GLY A 20 33.28 49.48 -31.29
N LEU A 21 33.79 48.30 -31.00
CA LEU A 21 33.49 47.56 -29.77
C LEU A 21 34.56 47.81 -28.73
N ASP A 22 34.35 48.88 -27.98
CA ASP A 22 35.13 49.25 -26.82
C ASP A 22 35.13 48.08 -25.80
N GLY A 23 36.31 47.61 -25.39
CA GLY A 23 36.46 46.41 -24.56
C GLY A 23 35.72 46.49 -23.22
N ASP A 24 35.56 47.71 -22.71
CA ASP A 24 34.78 47.99 -21.50
C ASP A 24 33.28 47.75 -21.67
N ARG A 25 32.73 47.95 -22.88
CA ARG A 25 31.32 47.68 -23.18
C ARG A 25 31.02 46.19 -23.26
N VAL A 26 31.97 45.39 -23.74
CA VAL A 26 31.83 43.92 -23.80
C VAL A 26 31.87 43.32 -22.38
N LEU A 27 32.77 43.80 -21.53
CA LEU A 27 32.85 43.37 -20.13
C LEU A 27 31.65 43.83 -19.29
N ALA A 28 31.13 45.04 -19.54
CA ALA A 28 29.90 45.51 -18.90
C ALA A 28 28.66 44.70 -19.32
N ALA A 29 28.56 44.32 -20.61
CA ALA A 29 27.48 43.48 -21.12
C ALA A 29 27.53 42.05 -20.53
N ALA A 30 28.72 41.46 -20.42
CA ALA A 30 28.91 40.14 -19.81
C ALA A 30 28.52 40.11 -18.31
N ARG A 31 28.84 41.18 -17.56
CA ARG A 31 28.41 41.31 -16.14
C ARG A 31 26.90 41.48 -15.99
N ARG A 32 26.25 42.16 -16.94
CA ARG A 32 24.79 42.39 -16.91
C ARG A 32 24.00 41.11 -17.21
N SER A 33 24.46 40.30 -18.16
CA SER A 33 23.91 38.98 -18.46
C SER A 33 23.99 38.03 -17.26
N ARG A 34 25.14 37.97 -16.57
CA ARG A 34 25.32 37.11 -15.38
C ARG A 34 24.37 37.47 -14.24
N ARG A 35 24.10 38.77 -14.02
CA ARG A 35 23.15 39.22 -12.98
C ARG A 35 21.70 38.90 -13.35
N GLN A 36 21.32 39.01 -14.61
CA GLN A 36 19.96 38.66 -15.05
C GLN A 36 19.69 37.15 -14.91
N HIS A 37 20.65 36.30 -15.26
CA HIS A 37 20.49 34.85 -15.12
C HIS A 37 20.38 34.38 -13.66
N LEU A 38 21.11 35.03 -12.73
CA LEU A 38 20.99 34.75 -11.30
C LEU A 38 19.62 35.15 -10.73
N LEU A 39 19.06 36.28 -11.18
CA LEU A 39 17.74 36.75 -10.75
C LEU A 39 16.61 35.87 -11.30
N THR A 40 16.71 35.40 -12.56
CA THR A 40 15.72 34.47 -13.14
C THR A 40 15.79 33.09 -12.51
N GLY A 41 16.99 32.60 -12.15
CA GLY A 41 17.17 31.32 -11.47
C GLY A 41 16.56 31.31 -10.07
N ALA A 42 16.76 32.38 -9.31
CA ALA A 42 16.18 32.52 -7.97
C ALA A 42 14.65 32.59 -7.98
N ALA A 43 14.06 33.29 -8.96
CA ALA A 43 12.60 33.37 -9.10
C ALA A 43 11.97 32.02 -9.46
N ALA A 44 12.61 31.23 -10.33
CA ALA A 44 12.11 29.91 -10.71
C ALA A 44 12.13 28.92 -9.52
N VAL A 45 13.17 28.94 -8.69
CA VAL A 45 13.26 28.10 -7.50
C VAL A 45 12.21 28.49 -6.46
N ALA A 46 11.98 29.80 -6.25
CA ALA A 46 10.98 30.26 -5.29
C ALA A 46 9.56 29.80 -5.67
N VAL A 47 9.19 29.84 -6.96
CA VAL A 47 7.87 29.39 -7.44
C VAL A 47 7.69 27.87 -7.25
N VAL A 48 8.73 27.08 -7.50
CA VAL A 48 8.67 25.61 -7.30
C VAL A 48 8.54 25.25 -5.83
N VAL A 49 9.27 25.92 -4.93
CA VAL A 49 9.17 25.70 -3.48
C VAL A 49 7.81 26.14 -2.94
N LEU A 50 7.23 27.23 -3.45
CA LEU A 50 5.90 27.68 -3.04
C LEU A 50 4.79 26.75 -3.55
N ALA A 51 4.93 26.21 -4.76
CA ALA A 51 4.01 25.24 -5.34
C ALA A 51 4.05 23.89 -4.60
N LEU A 52 5.25 23.41 -4.24
CA LEU A 52 5.41 22.21 -3.40
C LEU A 52 4.91 22.44 -1.96
N GLY A 53 5.13 23.63 -1.39
CA GLY A 53 4.64 23.99 -0.07
C GLY A 53 3.12 24.06 0.01
N LEU A 54 2.45 24.61 -1.02
CA LEU A 54 0.99 24.67 -1.09
C LEU A 54 0.35 23.29 -1.32
N ALA A 55 1.01 22.39 -2.07
CA ALA A 55 0.52 21.03 -2.29
C ALA A 55 0.47 20.19 -0.99
N VAL A 56 1.35 20.48 -0.02
CA VAL A 56 1.38 19.76 1.27
C VAL A 56 0.31 20.26 2.25
N VAL A 57 -0.10 21.54 2.16
CA VAL A 57 -1.03 22.16 3.12
C VAL A 57 -2.50 21.92 2.76
N VAL A 58 -2.81 21.52 1.51
CA VAL A 58 -4.18 21.24 1.05
C VAL A 58 -4.39 19.73 0.82
N LEU A 59 -3.85 18.87 1.70
CA LEU A 59 -4.51 17.58 1.93
C LEU A 59 -5.59 17.83 2.98
N PRO A 60 -6.88 17.87 2.62
CA PRO A 60 -7.92 17.82 3.63
C PRO A 60 -7.70 16.52 4.38
N ASN A 61 -7.46 16.65 5.68
CA ASN A 61 -7.47 15.56 6.63
C ASN A 61 -8.88 14.93 6.52
N ARG A 62 -9.04 13.94 5.63
CA ARG A 62 -10.26 13.16 5.52
C ARG A 62 -10.31 12.31 6.77
N GLY A 63 -10.88 12.90 7.83
CA GLY A 63 -11.28 12.15 9.01
C GLY A 63 -12.11 10.93 8.57
N PRO A 64 -12.05 9.82 9.33
CA PRO A 64 -12.75 8.60 8.95
C PRO A 64 -14.23 8.94 8.75
N VAL A 65 -14.70 8.83 7.50
CA VAL A 65 -16.12 8.91 7.19
C VAL A 65 -16.74 7.74 7.93
N ALA A 66 -17.61 8.04 8.90
CA ALA A 66 -18.30 7.01 9.67
C ALA A 66 -18.99 6.06 8.69
N GLY A 67 -18.46 4.84 8.60
CA GLY A 67 -19.09 3.78 7.83
C GLY A 67 -20.48 3.48 8.39
N PRO A 68 -21.34 2.80 7.63
CA PRO A 68 -22.62 2.32 8.15
C PRO A 68 -22.39 1.55 9.46
N SER A 69 -23.19 1.87 10.49
CA SER A 69 -23.08 1.22 11.78
C SER A 69 -23.45 -0.26 11.64
N CYS A 70 -22.50 -1.15 11.93
CA CYS A 70 -22.75 -2.58 11.91
C CYS A 70 -23.76 -3.00 13.00
N PRO A 71 -24.58 -4.03 12.74
CA PRO A 71 -25.57 -4.50 13.71
C PRO A 71 -24.89 -4.95 15.02
N SER A 72 -25.58 -4.76 16.13
CA SER A 72 -25.10 -5.09 17.47
C SER A 72 -25.95 -6.21 18.08
N GLY A 73 -25.31 -7.23 18.66
CA GLY A 73 -25.97 -8.27 19.44
C GLY A 73 -24.98 -9.26 20.04
N SER A 74 -25.46 -10.08 20.97
CA SER A 74 -24.62 -11.01 21.75
C SER A 74 -24.84 -12.49 21.43
N THR A 75 -25.77 -12.82 20.52
CA THR A 75 -25.96 -14.19 20.04
C THR A 75 -24.87 -14.53 19.02
N ARG A 76 -24.67 -15.82 18.74
CA ARG A 76 -23.68 -16.27 17.75
C ARG A 76 -24.01 -15.72 16.36
N GLU A 77 -25.29 -15.73 15.98
CA GLU A 77 -25.78 -15.19 14.71
C GLU A 77 -25.54 -13.68 14.62
N ALA A 78 -25.80 -12.94 15.70
CA ALA A 78 -25.56 -11.50 15.73
C ALA A 78 -24.05 -11.16 15.69
N LEU A 79 -23.20 -11.99 16.30
CA LEU A 79 -21.74 -11.85 16.19
C LEU A 79 -21.27 -12.10 14.76
N VAL A 80 -21.79 -13.14 14.09
CA VAL A 80 -21.50 -13.41 12.67
C VAL A 80 -21.91 -12.21 11.81
N GLU A 81 -23.12 -11.69 11.96
CA GLU A 81 -23.61 -10.55 11.18
C GLU A 81 -22.78 -9.28 11.42
N ARG A 82 -22.47 -8.99 12.69
CA ARG A 82 -21.59 -7.88 13.09
C ARG A 82 -20.22 -8.01 12.43
N LEU A 83 -19.56 -9.17 12.59
CA LEU A 83 -18.22 -9.40 12.06
C LEU A 83 -18.20 -9.38 10.53
N SER A 84 -19.21 -9.94 9.87
CA SER A 84 -19.38 -9.84 8.42
C SER A 84 -19.44 -8.39 7.95
N CYS A 85 -20.20 -7.54 8.63
CA CYS A 85 -20.26 -6.12 8.34
C CYS A 85 -18.92 -5.40 8.58
N VAL A 86 -18.26 -5.67 9.71
CA VAL A 86 -16.97 -5.05 10.05
C VAL A 86 -15.90 -5.45 9.05
N VAL A 87 -15.78 -6.74 8.71
CA VAL A 87 -14.79 -7.20 7.72
C VAL A 87 -15.08 -6.61 6.35
N ALA A 88 -16.35 -6.56 5.92
CA ALA A 88 -16.71 -5.90 4.67
C ALA A 88 -16.33 -4.41 4.68
N GLY A 89 -16.60 -3.69 5.77
CA GLY A 89 -16.24 -2.29 5.94
C GLY A 89 -14.72 -2.03 5.97
N ALA A 90 -13.94 -2.97 6.52
CA ALA A 90 -12.48 -2.86 6.58
C ALA A 90 -11.81 -3.22 5.25
N VAL A 91 -12.28 -4.26 4.57
CA VAL A 91 -11.62 -4.79 3.35
C VAL A 91 -12.09 -4.07 2.09
N ARG A 92 -13.40 -3.83 1.92
CA ARG A 92 -13.96 -3.28 0.66
C ARG A 92 -13.32 -1.97 0.22
N PRO A 93 -13.00 -0.99 1.10
CA PRO A 93 -12.36 0.26 0.69
C PRO A 93 -10.91 0.10 0.20
N LEU A 94 -10.25 -1.02 0.51
CA LEU A 94 -8.87 -1.30 0.13
C LEU A 94 -8.76 -1.99 -1.24
N LEU A 95 -9.89 -2.46 -1.78
CA LEU A 95 -9.94 -3.14 -3.07
C LEU A 95 -10.06 -2.14 -4.23
N ALA A 96 -9.67 -2.59 -5.42
CA ALA A 96 -9.89 -1.81 -6.63
C ALA A 96 -11.40 -1.55 -6.85
N PRO A 97 -11.81 -0.37 -7.35
CA PRO A 97 -13.22 -0.02 -7.52
C PRO A 97 -14.00 -0.98 -8.43
N ASP A 98 -13.33 -1.59 -9.40
CA ASP A 98 -13.85 -2.56 -10.36
C ASP A 98 -13.78 -4.02 -9.85
N ALA A 99 -13.24 -4.25 -8.65
CA ALA A 99 -13.09 -5.58 -8.09
C ALA A 99 -14.43 -6.27 -7.86
N ARG A 100 -14.58 -7.43 -8.51
CA ARG A 100 -15.71 -8.35 -8.36
C ARG A 100 -15.43 -9.31 -7.20
N LEU A 101 -16.45 -9.53 -6.39
CA LEU A 101 -16.40 -10.42 -5.24
C LEU A 101 -17.30 -11.62 -5.49
N SER A 102 -16.90 -12.81 -5.02
CA SER A 102 -17.76 -13.99 -5.08
C SER A 102 -19.05 -13.79 -4.25
N PRO A 103 -20.18 -14.42 -4.61
CA PRO A 103 -21.38 -14.39 -3.79
C PRO A 103 -21.11 -14.88 -2.36
N GLY A 104 -21.68 -14.22 -1.35
CA GLY A 104 -21.39 -14.53 0.06
C GLY A 104 -19.99 -14.12 0.53
N SER A 105 -19.26 -13.33 -0.27
CA SER A 105 -18.02 -12.69 0.20
C SER A 105 -18.29 -11.92 1.49
N PHE A 106 -17.42 -12.12 2.47
CA PHE A 106 -17.54 -11.61 3.84
C PHE A 106 -18.54 -12.34 4.75
N ALA A 107 -19.24 -13.37 4.29
CA ALA A 107 -19.99 -14.24 5.19
C ALA A 107 -18.99 -14.88 6.16
N VAL A 108 -19.15 -14.56 7.44
CA VAL A 108 -18.34 -15.14 8.51
C VAL A 108 -18.98 -16.47 8.88
N VAL A 109 -18.17 -17.51 8.89
CA VAL A 109 -18.55 -18.84 9.39
C VAL A 109 -18.04 -18.93 10.81
N ALA A 110 -18.94 -19.27 11.74
CA ALA A 110 -18.61 -19.60 13.11
C ALA A 110 -18.50 -21.12 13.23
N ASP A 111 -17.28 -21.64 13.31
CA ASP A 111 -17.04 -23.06 13.58
C ASP A 111 -17.15 -23.27 15.10
N PRO A 112 -18.10 -24.10 15.59
CA PRO A 112 -18.33 -24.25 17.03
C PRO A 112 -17.18 -25.03 17.67
N VAL A 113 -16.51 -24.42 18.65
CA VAL A 113 -15.51 -25.06 19.52
C VAL A 113 -16.09 -25.35 20.91
N GLY A 114 -17.15 -24.62 21.29
CA GLY A 114 -17.94 -24.81 22.50
C GLY A 114 -19.38 -24.29 22.37
N ASP A 115 -20.08 -24.24 23.50
CA ASP A 115 -21.51 -23.95 23.55
C ASP A 115 -21.80 -22.43 23.61
N ALA A 116 -20.85 -21.63 24.10
CA ALA A 116 -21.02 -20.19 24.16
C ALA A 116 -20.84 -19.51 22.78
N PRO A 117 -21.47 -18.35 22.54
CA PRO A 117 -21.26 -17.57 21.31
C PRO A 117 -19.80 -17.17 21.06
N ARG A 118 -19.02 -16.97 22.14
CA ARG A 118 -17.60 -16.61 22.10
C ARG A 118 -16.67 -17.83 22.20
N GLU A 119 -17.21 -19.03 22.14
CA GLU A 119 -16.44 -20.28 22.03
C GLU A 119 -16.56 -20.82 20.59
N ALA A 120 -16.31 -19.95 19.62
CA ALA A 120 -16.36 -20.27 18.21
C ALA A 120 -15.18 -19.64 17.49
N ASP A 121 -14.70 -20.32 16.47
CA ASP A 121 -13.69 -19.79 15.56
C ASP A 121 -14.42 -19.11 14.42
N PHE A 122 -14.08 -17.84 14.16
CA PHE A 122 -14.74 -17.06 13.12
C PHE A 122 -13.81 -16.95 11.93
N ARG A 123 -14.27 -17.39 10.76
CA ARG A 123 -13.49 -17.28 9.53
C ARG A 123 -14.32 -16.70 8.41
N THR A 124 -13.69 -15.92 7.55
CA THR A 124 -14.28 -15.55 6.26
C THR A 124 -13.21 -15.57 5.19
N HIS A 125 -13.62 -15.98 4.00
CA HIS A 125 -12.78 -16.04 2.81
C HIS A 125 -13.45 -15.24 1.70
N VAL A 126 -12.69 -14.35 1.09
CA VAL A 126 -13.16 -13.40 0.11
C VAL A 126 -12.32 -13.60 -1.14
N ARG A 127 -12.94 -14.17 -2.17
CA ARG A 127 -12.33 -14.27 -3.49
C ARG A 127 -12.57 -12.96 -4.24
N VAL A 128 -11.49 -12.37 -4.73
CA VAL A 128 -11.47 -11.08 -5.41
C VAL A 128 -10.96 -11.27 -6.82
N THR A 129 -11.74 -10.80 -7.81
CA THR A 129 -11.34 -10.80 -9.21
C THR A 129 -11.37 -9.37 -9.74
N ASP A 130 -10.23 -8.89 -10.21
CA ASP A 130 -10.05 -7.56 -10.80
C ASP A 130 -9.28 -7.66 -12.13
N ALA A 131 -8.92 -6.53 -12.74
CA ALA A 131 -8.15 -6.51 -13.99
C ALA A 131 -6.75 -7.16 -13.90
N ARG A 132 -6.20 -7.33 -12.70
CA ARG A 132 -4.87 -7.95 -12.46
C ARG A 132 -4.96 -9.46 -12.29
N GLY A 133 -6.16 -10.03 -12.16
CA GLY A 133 -6.39 -11.46 -12.02
C GLY A 133 -7.26 -11.78 -10.80
N THR A 134 -7.10 -12.98 -10.26
CA THR A 134 -7.88 -13.44 -9.10
C THR A 134 -6.97 -13.64 -7.90
N GLY A 135 -7.35 -13.10 -6.75
CA GLY A 135 -6.71 -13.35 -5.48
C GLY A 135 -7.72 -13.58 -4.38
N SER A 136 -7.24 -13.67 -3.15
CA SER A 136 -8.12 -13.83 -2.00
C SER A 136 -7.67 -13.01 -0.79
N VAL A 137 -8.63 -12.78 0.10
CA VAL A 137 -8.43 -12.23 1.44
C VAL A 137 -9.12 -13.17 2.41
N THR A 138 -8.41 -13.63 3.42
CA THR A 138 -8.96 -14.48 4.48
C THR A 138 -8.80 -13.76 5.81
N VAL A 139 -9.85 -13.73 6.62
CA VAL A 139 -9.82 -13.22 7.98
C VAL A 139 -10.22 -14.33 8.91
N VAL A 140 -9.41 -14.56 9.95
CA VAL A 140 -9.64 -15.56 10.98
C VAL A 140 -9.56 -14.86 12.33
N LEU A 141 -10.55 -15.10 13.19
CA LEU A 141 -10.61 -14.58 14.54
C LEU A 141 -10.82 -15.72 15.53
N TYR A 142 -9.96 -15.76 16.55
CA TYR A 142 -10.10 -16.63 17.70
C TYR A 142 -10.40 -15.77 18.94
N PRO A 143 -11.58 -15.88 19.55
CA PRO A 143 -11.98 -15.10 20.72
C PRO A 143 -11.27 -15.53 22.02
N THR A 144 -10.44 -16.57 21.96
CA THR A 144 -9.61 -17.00 23.09
C THR A 144 -8.17 -16.51 22.87
N PRO A 145 -7.52 -15.99 23.92
CA PRO A 145 -6.11 -15.62 23.82
C PRO A 145 -5.30 -16.88 23.56
N ASN A 146 -4.76 -16.98 22.35
CA ASN A 146 -3.92 -18.10 21.97
C ASN A 146 -2.52 -17.86 22.54
N SER A 147 -1.98 -18.81 23.31
CA SER A 147 -0.62 -18.74 23.87
C SER A 147 0.46 -18.89 22.80
N ALA A 148 0.08 -19.20 21.56
CA ALA A 148 0.95 -19.17 20.41
C ALA A 148 1.36 -17.72 20.11
N THR A 149 2.48 -17.27 20.70
CA THR A 149 3.16 -16.06 20.25
C THR A 149 3.47 -16.24 18.77
N PRO A 150 3.02 -15.32 17.90
CA PRO A 150 3.33 -15.42 16.49
C PRO A 150 4.86 -15.37 16.33
N SER A 151 5.49 -16.47 15.92
CA SER A 151 6.95 -16.59 15.78
C SER A 151 7.33 -16.50 14.30
N CYS A 152 8.47 -15.85 14.02
CA CYS A 152 9.04 -15.77 12.68
C CYS A 152 9.77 -17.07 12.29
N VAL A 153 9.08 -18.21 12.36
CA VAL A 153 9.62 -19.51 11.93
C VAL A 153 8.50 -20.19 11.13
N PRO A 154 8.59 -20.24 9.79
CA PRO A 154 9.31 -21.33 9.11
C PRO A 154 10.23 -20.90 7.93
N ASP A 155 10.90 -21.87 7.31
CA ASP A 155 11.92 -21.73 6.24
C ASP A 155 11.44 -21.02 4.96
N ASP A 156 10.12 -20.97 4.72
CA ASP A 156 9.51 -20.41 3.50
C ASP A 156 9.09 -18.93 3.63
N LEU A 157 9.50 -18.26 4.72
CA LEU A 157 9.27 -16.83 4.93
C LEU A 157 10.21 -16.00 4.05
N ILE A 158 9.63 -15.18 3.18
CA ILE A 158 10.35 -14.14 2.43
C ILE A 158 10.68 -12.97 3.37
N SER A 159 9.73 -12.59 4.23
CA SER A 159 9.91 -11.53 5.20
C SER A 159 9.11 -11.81 6.45
N CYS A 160 9.64 -11.45 7.61
CA CYS A 160 8.90 -11.46 8.87
C CYS A 160 9.32 -10.28 9.75
N SER A 161 8.33 -9.62 10.35
CA SER A 161 8.54 -8.59 11.36
C SER A 161 7.53 -8.72 12.48
N VAL A 162 7.93 -8.27 13.68
CA VAL A 162 7.10 -8.30 14.88
C VAL A 162 7.09 -6.91 15.50
N GLU A 163 5.89 -6.37 15.69
CA GLU A 163 5.62 -5.08 16.31
C GLU A 163 4.91 -5.27 17.65
N ARG A 164 5.34 -4.52 18.67
CA ARG A 164 4.61 -4.44 19.94
C ARG A 164 3.73 -3.20 19.94
N LEU A 165 2.43 -3.40 20.13
CA LEU A 165 1.41 -2.36 20.14
C LEU A 165 0.71 -2.33 21.50
N PRO A 166 0.03 -1.22 21.87
CA PRO A 166 -0.78 -1.18 23.10
C PRO A 166 -1.86 -2.26 23.16
N GLN A 167 -2.34 -2.71 21.98
CA GLN A 167 -3.41 -3.69 21.84
C GLN A 167 -2.90 -5.15 21.95
N GLY A 168 -1.60 -5.39 21.74
CA GLY A 168 -1.06 -6.74 21.62
C GLY A 168 0.25 -6.79 20.83
N THR A 169 0.64 -8.00 20.43
CA THR A 169 1.80 -8.23 19.55
C THR A 169 1.30 -8.51 18.14
N LEU A 170 1.73 -7.70 17.18
CA LEU A 170 1.41 -7.85 15.77
C LEU A 170 2.61 -8.49 15.05
N GLN A 171 2.36 -9.53 14.27
CA GLN A 171 3.33 -10.10 13.35
C GLN A 171 2.89 -9.83 11.91
N LEU A 172 3.85 -9.45 11.08
CA LEU A 172 3.68 -9.26 9.64
C LEU A 172 4.60 -10.21 8.91
N THR A 173 4.03 -11.02 8.01
CA THR A 173 4.80 -11.96 7.19
C THR A 173 4.47 -11.82 5.72
N THR A 174 5.48 -12.12 4.91
CA THR A 174 5.32 -12.47 3.50
C THR A 174 5.94 -13.83 3.30
N ASP A 175 5.19 -14.74 2.70
CA ASP A 175 5.60 -16.13 2.48
C ASP A 175 5.16 -16.61 1.10
N GLN A 176 5.86 -17.63 0.62
CA GLN A 176 5.49 -18.33 -0.61
C GLN A 176 4.96 -19.71 -0.25
N SER A 177 3.69 -19.78 0.13
CA SER A 177 3.06 -21.05 0.50
C SER A 177 2.43 -21.73 -0.72
N THR A 178 2.78 -23.00 -0.95
CA THR A 178 2.17 -23.88 -1.97
C THR A 178 2.13 -23.31 -3.40
N GLY A 179 3.00 -22.35 -3.75
CA GLY A 179 3.05 -21.73 -5.08
C GLY A 179 2.32 -20.40 -5.22
N ALA A 180 1.76 -19.88 -4.13
CA ALA A 180 1.12 -18.58 -4.04
C ALA A 180 1.95 -17.65 -3.14
N LEU A 181 2.04 -16.37 -3.49
CA LEU A 181 2.56 -15.33 -2.62
C LEU A 181 1.46 -14.92 -1.64
N VAL A 182 1.80 -14.86 -0.35
CA VAL A 182 0.85 -14.52 0.72
C VAL A 182 1.43 -13.41 1.59
N HIS A 183 0.62 -12.39 1.85
CA HIS A 183 0.86 -11.40 2.89
C HIS A 183 -0.03 -11.70 4.08
N ARG A 184 0.49 -11.65 5.30
CA ARG A 184 -0.27 -11.94 6.52
C ARG A 184 0.06 -10.96 7.63
N ALA A 185 -0.97 -10.56 8.36
CA ALA A 185 -0.89 -9.81 9.59
C ALA A 185 -1.63 -10.58 10.69
N ALA A 186 -0.93 -10.90 11.79
CA ALA A 186 -1.46 -11.65 12.92
C ALA A 186 -1.31 -10.84 14.21
N LEU A 187 -2.42 -10.42 14.80
CA LEU A 187 -2.48 -9.73 16.09
C LEU A 187 -2.84 -10.72 17.20
N SER A 188 -1.91 -10.94 18.12
CA SER A 188 -2.16 -11.62 19.39
C SER A 188 -2.41 -10.58 20.47
N ALA A 189 -3.63 -10.54 21.00
CA ALA A 189 -4.11 -9.57 21.98
C ALA A 189 -4.64 -10.29 23.24
N PRO A 190 -4.76 -9.59 24.38
CA PRO A 190 -5.34 -10.18 25.60
C PRO A 190 -6.78 -10.69 25.43
N TRP A 191 -7.52 -10.11 24.49
CA TRP A 191 -8.91 -10.47 24.18
C TRP A 191 -9.05 -11.56 23.11
N GLY A 192 -7.97 -11.98 22.45
CA GLY A 192 -8.05 -12.96 21.38
C GLY A 192 -6.92 -12.86 20.34
N TYR A 193 -7.13 -13.52 19.21
CA TYR A 193 -6.22 -13.51 18.08
C TYR A 193 -6.96 -13.16 16.80
N VAL A 194 -6.36 -12.32 15.96
CA VAL A 194 -6.87 -11.98 14.63
C VAL A 194 -5.75 -12.18 13.62
N ALA A 195 -6.01 -13.01 12.60
CA ALA A 195 -5.14 -13.13 11.43
C ALA A 195 -5.87 -12.68 10.17
N VAL A 196 -5.23 -11.81 9.42
CA VAL A 196 -5.63 -11.40 8.08
C VAL A 196 -4.57 -11.87 7.12
N SER A 197 -4.95 -12.61 6.10
CA SER A 197 -4.07 -12.97 4.99
C SER A 197 -4.63 -12.48 3.66
N SER A 198 -3.74 -12.12 2.75
CA SER A 198 -4.07 -11.88 1.35
C SER A 198 -3.15 -12.70 0.47
N SER A 199 -3.72 -13.36 -0.53
CA SER A 199 -3.01 -14.20 -1.48
C SER A 199 -3.19 -13.70 -2.90
N ASP A 200 -2.21 -14.01 -3.74
CA ASP A 200 -2.24 -13.89 -5.19
C ASP A 200 -2.96 -15.07 -5.87
N SER A 201 -3.63 -15.93 -5.11
CA SER A 201 -4.53 -16.97 -5.61
C SER A 201 -5.95 -16.82 -5.07
N GLY A 202 -6.93 -17.10 -5.92
CA GLY A 202 -8.35 -17.07 -5.58
C GLY A 202 -8.86 -18.31 -4.85
N GLU A 203 -8.01 -19.33 -4.69
CA GLU A 203 -8.36 -20.56 -4.00
C GLU A 203 -7.86 -20.48 -2.54
N PRO A 204 -8.63 -21.02 -1.58
CA PRO A 204 -8.17 -21.12 -0.20
C PRO A 204 -7.00 -22.09 -0.13
N GLU A 205 -5.99 -21.73 0.65
CA GLU A 205 -4.85 -22.58 0.92
C GLU A 205 -5.31 -23.92 1.51
N ARG A 206 -4.87 -25.02 0.90
CA ARG A 206 -5.12 -26.37 1.40
C ARG A 206 -3.78 -27.05 1.61
N LYS A 207 -3.63 -27.69 2.76
CA LYS A 207 -2.45 -28.48 3.06
C LYS A 207 -2.22 -29.50 1.94
N ASP A 208 -0.97 -29.59 1.48
CA ASP A 208 -0.50 -30.53 0.46
C ASP A 208 -1.09 -30.32 -0.95
N LEU A 209 -1.79 -29.20 -1.21
CA LEU A 209 -2.31 -28.86 -2.53
C LEU A 209 -1.57 -27.66 -3.11
N HIS A 210 -0.95 -27.84 -4.28
CA HIS A 210 -0.36 -26.73 -5.02
C HIS A 210 -1.46 -25.74 -5.43
N THR A 211 -1.29 -24.49 -5.03
CA THR A 211 -2.22 -23.40 -5.31
C THR A 211 -1.52 -22.41 -6.23
N PRO A 212 -1.74 -22.49 -7.56
CA PRO A 212 -1.02 -21.64 -8.48
C PRO A 212 -1.43 -20.17 -8.29
N SER A 213 -0.43 -19.29 -8.42
CA SER A 213 -0.64 -17.85 -8.52
C SER A 213 -1.55 -17.52 -9.72
N GLN A 214 -2.53 -16.65 -9.49
CA GLN A 214 -3.54 -16.22 -10.46
C GLN A 214 -3.50 -14.70 -10.71
N ARG A 215 -2.55 -13.99 -10.08
CA ARG A 215 -2.23 -12.57 -10.26
C ARG A 215 -0.79 -12.29 -9.82
N PRO A 216 -0.14 -11.20 -10.28
CA PRO A 216 1.28 -10.97 -10.01
C PRO A 216 1.65 -10.70 -8.54
N GLU A 217 0.70 -10.18 -7.76
CA GLU A 217 0.88 -9.77 -6.37
C GLU A 217 -0.39 -10.10 -5.58
N PRO A 218 -0.34 -10.27 -4.25
CA PRO A 218 -1.54 -10.44 -3.44
C PRO A 218 -2.60 -9.35 -3.64
N THR A 219 -3.83 -9.65 -3.22
CA THR A 219 -4.97 -8.73 -3.38
C THR A 219 -4.76 -7.44 -2.59
N LEU A 220 -4.27 -7.57 -1.35
CA LEU A 220 -3.94 -6.48 -0.45
C LEU A 220 -2.43 -6.47 -0.20
N THR A 221 -1.83 -5.29 -0.06
CA THR A 221 -0.43 -5.13 0.35
C THR A 221 -0.22 -5.52 1.82
N LEU A 222 1.03 -5.69 2.24
CA LEU A 222 1.36 -5.98 3.63
C LEU A 222 0.83 -4.91 4.61
N ASP A 223 0.92 -3.64 4.22
CA ASP A 223 0.39 -2.52 5.02
C ASP A 223 -1.15 -2.52 5.08
N GLN A 224 -1.80 -2.94 4.00
CA GLN A 224 -3.25 -3.06 3.97
C GLN A 224 -3.76 -4.21 4.84
N VAL A 225 -3.11 -5.38 4.83
CA VAL A 225 -3.47 -6.48 5.75
C VAL A 225 -3.21 -6.09 7.20
N ARG A 226 -2.14 -5.33 7.48
CA ARG A 226 -1.89 -4.72 8.79
C ARG A 226 -3.03 -3.81 9.21
N GLN A 227 -3.49 -2.92 8.32
CA GLN A 227 -4.60 -2.01 8.60
C GLN A 227 -5.88 -2.78 8.95
N VAL A 228 -6.22 -3.83 8.21
CA VAL A 228 -7.40 -4.66 8.50
C VAL A 228 -7.25 -5.35 9.85
N ALA A 229 -6.09 -5.95 10.15
CA ALA A 229 -5.86 -6.67 11.41
C ALA A 229 -5.94 -5.76 12.66
N LEU A 230 -5.68 -4.46 12.49
CA LEU A 230 -5.76 -3.45 13.56
C LEU A 230 -7.13 -2.75 13.63
N THR A 231 -8.14 -3.22 12.89
CA THR A 231 -9.51 -2.67 12.95
C THR A 231 -10.10 -2.89 14.34
N PRO A 232 -10.38 -1.83 15.13
CA PRO A 232 -10.81 -1.96 16.52
C PRO A 232 -12.07 -2.82 16.71
N GLU A 233 -12.99 -2.75 15.77
CA GLU A 233 -14.30 -3.43 15.82
C GLU A 233 -14.21 -4.95 15.59
N LEU A 234 -13.03 -5.47 15.19
CA LEU A 234 -12.76 -6.91 15.15
C LEU A 234 -12.53 -7.50 16.55
N ALA A 235 -12.34 -6.67 17.58
CA ALA A 235 -12.29 -7.12 18.96
C ALA A 235 -13.67 -7.60 19.47
N PHE A 236 -13.64 -8.53 20.43
CA PHE A 236 -14.84 -9.17 21.02
C PHE A 236 -15.29 -8.54 22.33
#